data_AF-A0A0F9RRD1-F1
#
_entry.id   AF-A0A0F9RRD1-F1
#
_cell.length_a   1.000
_cell.length_b   1.000
_cell.length_c   1.000
_cell.angle_alpha   90.00
_cell.angle_beta   90.00
_cell.angle_gamma   90.00
#
_symmetry.space_group_name_H-M   'P 1'
#
loop_
_entity.id
_entity.type
_entity.pdbx_description
1 polymer ?
#
loop_
_entity_poly.entity_id
_entity_poly.type
_entity_poly.pdbx_seq_one_letter_code
_entity_poly.pdbx_strand_id
1 'polypeptide(L)' 'MREQQKQEQKRSFSNPALPADQIWRCDECKFILAYLNKAKDVARIKYKDLYVEVGRAQWIKTTCRRCGLVNEVDSA' A
#
# COMPACT_ATOMS: atom_id res chain seq x y z
N MET A 1 -35.27 7.54 -21.30
CA MET A 1 -34.79 7.69 -19.91
C MET A 1 -33.57 6.79 -19.71
N ARG A 2 -32.47 7.13 -20.38
CA ARG A 2 -31.14 6.49 -20.23
C ARG A 2 -30.31 7.42 -19.32
N GLU A 3 -29.24 6.89 -18.71
CA GLU A 3 -28.06 7.64 -18.22
C GLU A 3 -27.94 8.07 -16.75
N GLN A 4 -28.28 7.25 -15.75
CA GLN A 4 -27.95 7.63 -14.36
C GLN A 4 -27.48 6.49 -13.44
N GLN A 5 -26.45 5.72 -13.81
CA GLN A 5 -25.76 4.84 -12.83
C GLN A 5 -24.27 4.61 -13.18
N LYS A 6 -23.45 5.67 -13.25
CA LYS A 6 -22.00 5.50 -13.49
C LYS A 6 -21.09 6.42 -12.67
N GLN A 7 -21.57 6.91 -11.53
CA GLN A 7 -20.83 7.85 -10.69
C GLN A 7 -20.91 7.45 -9.22
N GLU A 8 -20.14 6.46 -8.79
CA GLU A 8 -19.88 6.23 -7.35
C GLU A 8 -18.78 5.19 -7.18
N GLN A 9 -17.52 5.60 -7.39
CA GLN A 9 -16.34 5.05 -6.72
C GLN A 9 -15.05 5.75 -7.14
N LYS A 10 -15.08 7.09 -7.27
CA LYS A 10 -13.87 7.87 -6.99
C LYS A 10 -13.83 8.04 -5.47
N ARG A 11 -13.42 6.98 -4.75
CA ARG A 11 -12.84 7.17 -3.42
C ARG A 11 -11.58 7.97 -3.65
N SER A 12 -11.72 9.28 -3.59
CA SER A 12 -10.62 10.20 -3.44
C SER A 12 -9.84 9.73 -2.22
N PHE A 13 -8.76 8.97 -2.42
CA PHE A 13 -7.75 8.77 -1.39
C PHE A 13 -7.11 10.14 -1.18
N SER A 14 -7.80 10.99 -0.41
CA SER A 14 -7.30 12.25 0.08
C SER A 14 -6.02 11.94 0.83
N ASN A 15 -4.89 12.20 0.16
CA ASN A 15 -3.54 11.89 0.57
C ASN A 15 -3.29 12.43 1.98
N PRO A 16 -3.41 11.61 3.04
CA PRO A 16 -2.97 12.07 4.34
C PRO A 16 -1.46 12.00 4.25
N ALA A 17 -0.76 13.06 4.61
CA ALA A 17 0.63 12.93 5.01
C ALA A 17 0.64 11.98 6.23
N LEU A 18 0.70 10.68 5.98
CA LEU A 18 0.72 9.67 7.01
C LEU A 18 2.14 9.67 7.55
N PRO A 19 2.37 9.99 8.84
CA PRO A 19 3.64 9.67 9.45
C PRO A 19 3.84 8.15 9.26
N ALA A 20 4.91 7.78 8.56
CA ALA A 20 5.24 6.38 8.35
C ALA A 20 5.77 5.82 9.67
N ASP A 21 4.96 5.02 10.38
CA ASP A 21 5.40 4.37 11.62
C ASP A 21 6.50 3.34 11.35
N GLN A 22 6.45 2.68 10.19
CA GLN A 22 7.41 1.64 9.85
C GLN A 22 7.75 1.65 8.36
N ILE A 23 9.05 1.59 8.04
CA ILE A 23 9.54 1.49 6.67
C ILE A 23 9.74 0.02 6.34
N TRP A 24 8.97 -0.51 5.39
CA TRP A 24 9.18 -1.85 4.86
C TRP A 24 10.26 -1.81 3.77
N ARG A 25 11.31 -2.59 3.97
CA ARG A 25 12.45 -2.70 3.07
C ARG A 25 12.52 -4.12 2.50
N CYS A 26 13.08 -4.22 1.29
CA CYS A 26 13.39 -5.50 0.70
C CYS A 26 14.43 -6.24 1.54
N ASP A 27 14.22 -7.54 1.74
CA ASP A 27 15.11 -8.38 2.54
C ASP A 27 16.52 -8.48 1.95
N GLU A 28 16.62 -8.54 0.63
CA GLU A 28 17.89 -8.69 -0.07
C GLU A 28 18.61 -7.34 -0.29
N CYS A 29 18.04 -6.44 -1.09
CA CYS A 29 18.74 -5.22 -1.49
C CYS A 29 18.47 -3.99 -0.60
N LYS A 30 17.75 -4.17 0.51
CA LYS A 30 17.35 -3.13 1.49
C LYS A 30 16.64 -1.90 0.90
N PHE A 31 16.14 -2.01 -0.33
CA PHE A 31 15.40 -0.96 -1.02
C PHE A 31 14.03 -0.77 -0.36
N ILE A 32 13.57 0.48 -0.27
CA ILE A 32 12.28 0.79 0.37
C ILE A 32 11.14 0.32 -0.53
N LEU A 33 10.31 -0.57 -0.01
CA LEU A 33 9.16 -1.15 -0.72
C LEU A 33 7.87 -0.41 -0.40
N ALA A 34 7.61 -0.18 0.89
CA ALA A 34 6.41 0.52 1.35
C ALA A 34 6.65 1.26 2.67
N TYR A 35 5.72 2.14 2.99
CA TYR A 35 5.58 2.78 4.29
C TYR A 35 4.31 2.24 4.94
N LEU A 36 4.45 1.58 6.07
CA LEU A 36 3.35 1.03 6.85
C LEU A 36 2.96 2.05 7.92
N ASN A 37 1.66 2.34 7.99
CA ASN A 37 1.07 3.10 9.07
C ASN A 37 0.13 2.16 9.84
N LYS A 38 0.58 1.72 11.02
CA LYS A 38 -0.19 0.80 11.87
C LYS A 38 -1.39 1.50 12.49
N ALA A 39 -1.29 2.79 12.81
CA ALA A 39 -2.38 3.53 13.44
C ALA A 39 -3.63 3.65 12.55
N LYS A 40 -3.47 3.58 11.23
CA LYS A 40 -4.56 3.67 10.25
C LYS A 40 -4.75 2.42 9.42
N ASP A 41 -3.99 1.36 9.69
CA ASP A 41 -3.97 0.14 8.89
C ASP A 41 -3.83 0.42 7.38
N VAL A 42 -2.89 1.30 7.01
CA VAL A 42 -2.62 1.65 5.61
C VAL A 42 -1.15 1.43 5.27
N ALA A 43 -0.91 0.74 4.16
CA ALA A 43 0.39 0.61 3.54
C ALA A 43 0.47 1.47 2.28
N ARG A 44 1.45 2.38 2.21
CA ARG A 44 1.79 3.11 0.99
C ARG A 44 2.91 2.40 0.26
N ILE A 45 2.60 1.76 -0.86
CA ILE A 45 3.61 1.11 -1.72
C ILE A 45 4.36 2.19 -2.49
N LYS A 46 5.65 2.34 -2.21
CA LYS A 46 6.50 3.44 -2.71
C LYS A 46 6.47 3.56 -4.24
N TYR A 47 6.47 2.43 -4.94
CA TYR A 47 6.65 2.39 -6.39
C TYR A 47 5.34 2.31 -7.19
N LYS A 48 4.21 2.00 -6.56
CA LYS A 48 2.89 2.01 -7.20
C LYS A 48 2.09 3.28 -6.93
N ASP A 49 2.62 4.17 -6.10
CA ASP A 49 1.89 5.27 -5.45
C ASP A 49 0.48 4.84 -5.01
N LEU A 50 0.41 3.61 -4.48
CA LEU A 50 -0.81 2.91 -4.14
C LEU A 50 -0.91 2.83 -2.63
N TYR A 51 -2.08 3.22 -2.11
CA TYR A 51 -2.46 3.00 -0.72
C TYR A 51 -3.29 1.73 -0.63
N VAL A 52 -2.85 0.81 0.23
CA VAL A 52 -3.54 -0.46 0.50
C VAL A 52 -4.03 -0.42 1.93
N GLU A 53 -5.33 -0.60 2.14
CA GLU A 53 -5.91 -0.82 3.46
C GLU A 53 -5.50 -2.24 3.93
N VAL A 54 -4.66 -2.31 4.95
CA VAL A 54 -4.10 -3.56 5.48
C VAL A 54 -5.00 -4.22 6.52
N GLY A 55 -5.89 -3.46 7.16
CA GLY A 55 -6.77 -3.97 8.23
C GLY A 55 -7.77 -5.05 7.79
N ARG A 56 -7.95 -5.25 6.47
CA ARG A 56 -8.70 -6.38 5.90
C ARG A 56 -7.82 -7.44 5.22
N ALA A 57 -6.54 -7.13 4.98
CA ALA A 57 -5.61 -7.99 4.28
C ALA A 57 -4.57 -8.54 5.27
N GLN A 58 -4.61 -9.85 5.51
CA GLN A 58 -3.72 -10.49 6.49
C GLN A 58 -2.23 -10.36 6.12
N TRP A 59 -1.92 -10.25 4.82
CA TRP A 59 -0.57 -10.08 4.29
C TRP A 59 -0.56 -9.24 3.02
N ILE A 60 0.56 -8.56 2.75
CA ILE A 60 0.84 -7.84 1.50
C ILE A 60 2.05 -8.46 0.82
N LYS A 61 1.91 -8.82 -0.47
CA LYS A 61 3.04 -9.20 -1.34
C LYS A 61 3.42 -8.08 -2.28
N THR A 62 4.72 -7.86 -2.43
CA THR A 62 5.25 -6.85 -3.34
C THR A 62 6.57 -7.30 -3.95
N THR A 63 6.71 -7.14 -5.26
CA THR A 63 7.96 -7.45 -5.96
C THR A 63 8.92 -6.27 -5.84
N CYS A 64 10.14 -6.53 -5.37
CA CYS A 64 11.21 -5.55 -5.38
C CYS A 64 11.64 -5.26 -6.83
N ARG A 65 11.43 -4.03 -7.30
CA ARG A 65 11.84 -3.62 -8.65
C ARG A 65 13.35 -3.53 -8.85
N ARG A 66 14.14 -3.54 -7.77
CA ARG A 66 15.60 -3.41 -7.84
C ARG A 66 16.31 -4.75 -8.01
N CYS A 67 15.87 -5.79 -7.29
CA CYS A 67 16.49 -7.11 -7.33
C CYS A 67 15.56 -8.23 -7.82
N GLY A 68 14.26 -7.95 -8.01
CA GLY A 68 13.28 -8.93 -8.47
C GLY A 68 12.67 -9.80 -7.37
N LEU A 69 13.21 -9.77 -6.14
CA LEU A 69 12.71 -10.57 -5.02
C LEU A 69 11.24 -10.22 -4.68
N VAL A 70 10.39 -11.23 -4.51
CA VAL A 70 9.05 -11.04 -3.96
C VAL A 70 9.15 -11.00 -2.43
N ASN A 71 8.73 -9.90 -1.84
CA ASN A 71 8.72 -9.72 -0.39
C ASN A 71 7.28 -9.78 0.09
N GLU A 72 7.07 -10.35 1.27
CA GLU A 72 5.80 -10.42 1.97
C GLU A 72 5.92 -9.74 3.32
N VAL A 73 4.86 -9.07 3.76
CA VAL A 73 4.76 -8.55 5.12
C VAL A 73 3.37 -8.85 5.67
N ASP A 74 3.32 -9.43 6.86
CA ASP A 74 2.09 -9.65 7.62
C ASP A 74 1.64 -8.34 8.27
N SER A 75 0.33 -8.16 8.35
CA SER A 75 -0.30 -7.03 9.03
C SER A 75 -0.62 -7.29 10.51
N ALA A 76 -0.17 -8.43 11.04
CA ALA A 76 -0.50 -8.90 12.39
C ALA A 76 0.13 -8.03 13.49
#